data_AF-A0A820Q6E9-F1
#
_entry.id   AF-A0A820Q6E9-F1
#
_cell.length_a   1.000
_cell.length_b   1.000
_cell.length_c   1.000
_cell.angle_alpha   90.00
_cell.angle_beta   90.00
_cell.angle_gamma   90.00
#
_symmetry.space_group_name_H-M   'P 1'
#
loop_
_entity.id
_entity.type
_entity.pdbx_description
1 polymer ?
#
loop_
_entity_poly.entity_id
_entity_poly.type
_entity_poly.pdbx_seq_one_letter_code
_entity_poly.pdbx_strand_id
1 'polypeptide(L)'
;LCIIFYLLKVNFTITQNGLEHQLLSLVVLNEEPHLEHERKLLLETLAQDLKSLRDYEDRTLEMLTSSEQHLLDRNDLIDILTRAKITSDEIASRVSENESNERQINIARECYLSLAKRGSLLYFLINYLSRLNVMYQFSLTWFQRTFLSCILDRDTARRMSM
;
A
#
# COMPACT_ATOMS: atom_id res chain seq x y z
N LEU A 1 32.09 16.71 14.27
CA LEU A 1 31.30 16.17 15.40
C LEU A 1 30.14 17.08 15.82
N CYS A 2 30.30 18.41 15.86
CA CYS A 2 29.24 19.33 16.33
C CYS A 2 28.01 19.43 15.40
N ILE A 3 28.17 19.32 14.07
CA ILE A 3 27.06 19.48 13.09
C ILE A 3 26.03 18.33 13.15
N ILE A 4 26.46 17.10 13.49
CA ILE A 4 25.56 15.93 13.54
C ILE A 4 24.55 16.07 14.69
N PHE A 5 24.88 16.78 15.76
CA PHE A 5 24.00 16.95 16.92
C PHE A 5 22.79 17.86 16.65
N TYR A 6 22.88 18.73 15.63
CA TYR A 6 21.82 19.67 15.25
C TYR A 6 21.01 19.22 14.02
N LEU A 7 21.28 18.03 13.48
CA LEU A 7 20.60 17.50 12.30
C LEU A 7 19.79 16.25 12.64
N LEU A 8 18.50 16.26 12.27
CA LEU A 8 17.68 15.07 12.30
C LEU A 8 18.05 14.16 11.12
N LYS A 9 18.73 13.05 11.40
CA LYS A 9 19.05 12.04 10.38
C LYS A 9 17.79 11.22 10.06
N VAL A 10 17.25 11.40 8.87
CA VAL A 10 16.18 10.55 8.32
C VAL A 10 16.82 9.50 7.42
N ASN A 11 16.56 8.21 7.70
CA ASN A 11 17.15 7.10 6.95
C ASN A 11 16.05 6.26 6.31
N PHE A 12 16.02 6.26 4.97
CA PHE A 12 15.11 5.45 4.17
C PHE A 12 15.76 4.13 3.74
N THR A 13 16.32 3.39 4.69
CA THR A 13 16.88 2.06 4.41
C THR A 13 15.74 1.09 4.09
N ILE A 14 15.94 0.32 3.02
CA ILE A 14 15.05 -0.76 2.62
C ILE A 14 14.97 -1.80 3.74
N THR A 15 13.75 -2.17 4.11
CA THR A 15 13.48 -3.25 5.07
C THR A 15 13.18 -4.54 4.32
N GLN A 16 13.42 -5.69 4.95
CA GLN A 16 13.17 -6.99 4.33
C GLN A 16 11.71 -7.19 3.94
N ASN A 17 10.79 -6.80 4.83
CA ASN A 17 9.36 -6.87 4.54
C ASN A 17 8.96 -5.87 3.43
N GLY A 18 9.50 -4.65 3.46
CA GLY A 18 9.22 -3.65 2.41
C GLY A 18 9.66 -4.13 1.03
N LEU A 19 10.85 -4.74 0.94
CA LEU A 19 11.35 -5.30 -0.32
C LEU A 19 10.54 -6.52 -0.77
N GLU A 20 10.13 -7.39 0.16
CA GLU A 20 9.26 -8.52 -0.16
C GLU A 20 7.95 -8.05 -0.82
N HIS A 21 7.28 -7.06 -0.24
CA HIS A 21 6.08 -6.49 -0.85
C HIS A 21 6.34 -5.84 -2.21
N GLN A 22 7.47 -5.15 -2.38
CA GLN A 22 7.87 -4.58 -3.67
C GLN A 22 8.09 -5.65 -4.74
N LEU A 23 8.83 -6.70 -4.39
CA LEU A 23 9.08 -7.81 -5.31
C LEU A 23 7.79 -8.56 -5.63
N LEU A 24 6.90 -8.77 -4.65
CA LEU A 24 5.58 -9.36 -4.90
C LEU A 24 4.80 -8.55 -5.93
N SER A 25 4.67 -7.24 -5.73
CA SER A 25 3.97 -6.38 -6.69
C SER A 25 4.63 -6.38 -8.06
N LEU A 26 5.97 -6.42 -8.14
CA LEU A 26 6.67 -6.54 -9.42
C LEU A 26 6.37 -7.86 -10.14
N VAL A 27 6.31 -8.98 -9.42
CA VAL A 27 5.98 -10.29 -10.00
C VAL A 27 4.54 -10.31 -10.49
N VAL A 28 3.58 -9.93 -9.63
CA VAL A 28 2.16 -9.95 -9.98
C VAL A 28 1.86 -8.99 -11.13
N LEU A 29 2.52 -7.83 -11.20
CA LEU A 29 2.36 -6.91 -12.31
C LEU A 29 2.75 -7.53 -13.67
N ASN A 30 3.75 -8.41 -13.68
CA ASN A 30 4.20 -9.08 -14.91
C ASN A 30 3.34 -10.32 -15.25
N GLU A 31 2.96 -11.11 -14.25
CA GLU A 31 2.21 -12.36 -14.43
C GLU A 31 0.70 -12.10 -14.64
N GLU A 32 0.11 -11.25 -13.79
CA GLU A 32 -1.33 -10.96 -13.75
C GLU A 32 -1.57 -9.44 -13.61
N PRO A 33 -1.33 -8.65 -14.66
CA PRO A 33 -1.41 -7.18 -14.61
C PRO A 33 -2.81 -6.67 -14.22
N HIS A 34 -3.87 -7.41 -14.56
CA HIS A 34 -5.23 -7.07 -14.16
C HIS A 34 -5.38 -7.05 -12.63
N LEU A 35 -4.79 -8.02 -11.93
CA LEU A 35 -4.90 -8.15 -10.47
C LEU A 35 -4.22 -6.97 -9.75
N GLU A 36 -3.05 -6.53 -10.21
CA GLU A 36 -2.40 -5.33 -9.67
C GLU A 36 -3.14 -4.04 -10.04
N HIS A 37 -3.78 -3.97 -11.21
CA HIS A 37 -4.61 -2.83 -11.57
C HIS A 37 -5.85 -2.71 -10.66
N GLU A 38 -6.56 -3.82 -10.45
CA GLU A 38 -7.71 -3.90 -9.56
C GLU A 38 -7.32 -3.53 -8.11
N ARG A 39 -6.19 -4.07 -7.63
CA ARG A 39 -5.63 -3.70 -6.32
C ARG A 39 -5.36 -2.20 -6.21
N LYS A 40 -4.79 -1.59 -7.25
CA LYS A 40 -4.48 -0.15 -7.25
C LYS A 40 -5.76 0.68 -7.20
N LEU A 41 -6.75 0.36 -8.03
CA LEU A 41 -8.06 1.03 -8.02
C LEU A 41 -8.77 0.90 -6.67
N LEU A 42 -8.72 -0.30 -6.07
CA LEU A 42 -9.27 -0.55 -4.74
C LEU A 42 -8.61 0.36 -3.70
N LEU A 43 -7.28 0.46 -3.69
CA LEU A 43 -6.55 1.30 -2.74
C LEU A 43 -6.83 2.79 -2.93
N GLU A 44 -6.94 3.26 -4.18
CA GLU A 44 -7.31 4.64 -4.50
C GLU A 44 -8.73 4.96 -3.99
N THR A 45 -9.68 4.04 -4.22
CA THR A 45 -11.07 4.19 -3.78
C THR A 45 -11.16 4.18 -2.26
N LEU A 46 -10.49 3.23 -1.60
CA LEU A 46 -10.43 3.13 -0.14
C LEU A 46 -9.83 4.39 0.49
N ALA A 47 -8.74 4.93 -0.07
CA ALA A 47 -8.14 6.16 0.42
C ALA A 47 -9.10 7.36 0.31
N GLN A 48 -9.85 7.44 -0.79
CA GLN A 48 -10.85 8.49 -1.00
C GLN A 48 -12.04 8.34 -0.05
N ASP A 49 -12.53 7.12 0.16
CA ASP A 49 -13.62 6.82 1.10
C ASP A 49 -13.22 7.14 2.55
N LEU A 50 -12.03 6.70 3.00
CA LEU A 50 -11.52 6.99 4.35
C LEU A 50 -11.33 8.48 4.58
N LYS A 51 -10.83 9.21 3.57
CA LYS A 51 -10.73 10.66 3.64
C LYS A 51 -12.10 11.31 3.77
N SER A 52 -13.06 10.88 2.94
CA SER A 52 -14.42 11.43 2.96
C SER A 52 -15.09 11.17 4.32
N LEU A 53 -14.93 9.96 4.88
CA LEU A 53 -15.44 9.61 6.20
C LEU A 53 -14.91 10.56 7.28
N ARG A 54 -13.59 10.81 7.29
CA ARG A 54 -12.97 11.76 8.20
C ARG A 54 -13.50 13.20 8.01
N ASP A 55 -13.65 13.64 6.76
CA ASP A 55 -14.20 14.97 6.45
C ASP A 55 -15.65 15.12 6.97
N TYR A 56 -16.46 14.05 6.92
CA TYR A 56 -17.81 14.03 7.49
C TYR A 56 -17.80 14.07 9.02
N GLU A 57 -16.91 13.32 9.67
CA GLU A 57 -16.74 13.35 11.12
C GLU A 57 -16.31 14.74 11.61
N ASP A 58 -15.29 15.33 10.98
CA ASP A 58 -14.77 16.66 11.33
C ASP A 58 -15.85 17.74 11.15
N ARG A 59 -16.61 17.70 10.05
CA ARG A 59 -17.73 18.62 9.82
C ARG A 59 -18.82 18.46 10.87
N THR A 60 -19.12 17.23 11.29
CA THR A 60 -20.11 16.96 12.34
C THR A 60 -19.67 17.56 13.67
N LEU A 61 -18.40 17.39 14.05
CA LEU A 61 -17.81 17.97 15.25
C LEU A 61 -17.82 19.51 15.22
N GLU A 62 -17.49 20.11 14.07
CA GLU A 62 -17.56 21.55 13.88
C GLU A 62 -18.99 22.08 14.07
N MET A 63 -19.97 21.43 13.45
CA MET A 63 -21.38 21.80 13.57
C MET A 63 -21.85 21.73 15.03
N LEU A 64 -21.51 20.66 15.76
CA LEU A 64 -21.85 20.52 17.17
C LEU A 64 -21.20 21.62 18.03
N THR A 65 -19.92 21.90 17.82
CA THR A 65 -19.18 22.91 18.60
C THR A 65 -19.65 24.33 18.30
N SER A 66 -20.03 24.62 17.06
CA SER A 66 -20.51 25.96 16.66
C SER A 66 -21.90 26.32 17.19
N SER A 67 -22.62 25.35 17.77
CA SER A 67 -24.06 25.43 18.02
C SER A 67 -24.46 25.65 19.48
N GLU A 68 -23.54 26.15 20.31
CA GLU A 68 -23.64 26.31 21.77
C GLU A 68 -24.88 27.05 22.32
N GLN A 69 -25.65 27.82 21.53
CA GLN A 69 -26.74 28.64 22.08
C GLN A 69 -28.17 28.36 21.55
N HIS A 70 -28.38 27.61 20.47
CA HIS A 70 -29.74 27.23 20.00
C HIS A 70 -29.69 25.95 19.11
N LEU A 71 -29.31 24.83 19.73
CA LEU A 71 -29.08 23.54 19.04
C LEU A 71 -30.37 22.85 18.56
N LEU A 72 -31.47 23.01 19.30
CA LEU A 72 -32.71 22.25 19.07
C LEU A 72 -33.75 22.99 18.20
N ASP A 73 -33.58 24.30 17.97
CA ASP A 73 -34.55 25.11 17.20
C ASP A 73 -34.26 25.15 15.69
N ARG A 74 -33.12 24.61 15.25
CA ARG A 74 -32.73 24.59 13.83
C ARG A 74 -33.03 23.22 13.22
N ASN A 75 -34.24 23.07 12.66
CA ASN A 75 -34.60 21.90 11.84
C ASN A 75 -33.53 21.60 10.76
N ASP A 76 -32.89 22.64 10.22
CA ASP A 76 -31.81 22.52 9.24
C ASP A 76 -30.59 21.75 9.77
N LEU A 77 -30.28 21.85 11.07
CA LEU A 77 -29.13 21.19 11.69
C LEU A 77 -29.41 19.69 11.88
N ILE A 78 -30.63 19.32 12.26
CA ILE A 78 -31.08 17.93 12.36
C ILE A 78 -31.05 17.27 10.97
N ASP A 79 -31.50 17.96 9.93
CA ASP A 79 -31.49 17.46 8.56
C ASP A 79 -30.06 17.23 8.04
N ILE A 80 -29.14 18.15 8.32
CA ILE A 80 -27.74 18.02 7.92
C ILE A 80 -27.05 16.87 8.68
N LEU A 81 -27.28 16.75 10.00
CA LEU A 81 -26.74 15.63 10.80
C LEU A 81 -27.29 14.29 10.33
N THR A 82 -28.57 14.22 9.99
CA THR A 82 -29.21 13.00 9.49
C THR A 82 -28.60 12.60 8.15
N ARG A 83 -28.40 13.55 7.23
CA ARG A 83 -27.74 13.29 5.94
C ARG A 83 -26.29 12.86 6.12
N ALA A 84 -25.53 13.55 6.97
CA ALA A 84 -24.14 13.20 7.27
C ALA A 84 -24.02 11.78 7.85
N LYS A 85 -24.92 11.41 8.76
CA LYS A 85 -24.99 10.06 9.32
C LYS A 85 -25.26 9.00 8.24
N ILE A 86 -26.29 9.21 7.41
CA ILE A 86 -26.62 8.28 6.32
C ILE A 86 -25.43 8.09 5.37
N THR A 87 -24.80 9.18 4.93
CA THR A 87 -23.64 9.10 4.03
C THR A 87 -22.43 8.44 4.69
N SER A 88 -22.20 8.69 5.98
CA SER A 88 -21.14 8.03 6.76
C SER A 88 -21.38 6.52 6.87
N ASP A 89 -22.61 6.10 7.14
CA ASP A 89 -22.99 4.68 7.24
C ASP A 89 -22.81 3.98 5.86
N GLU A 90 -23.17 4.65 4.77
CA GLU A 90 -22.93 4.15 3.40
C GLU A 90 -21.44 4.01 3.07
N ILE A 91 -20.61 4.99 3.44
CA ILE A 91 -19.15 4.92 3.24
C ILE A 91 -18.56 3.79 4.08
N ALA A 92 -18.99 3.64 5.34
CA ALA A 92 -18.52 2.57 6.22
C ALA A 92 -18.86 1.18 5.64
N SER A 93 -20.05 1.01 5.04
CA SER A 93 -20.41 -0.21 4.33
C SER A 93 -19.49 -0.48 3.14
N ARG A 94 -19.19 0.53 2.31
CA ARG A 94 -18.26 0.39 1.18
C ARG A 94 -16.83 0.07 1.62
N VAL A 95 -16.35 0.66 2.71
CA VAL A 95 -15.04 0.33 3.29
C VAL A 95 -14.99 -1.14 3.69
N SER A 96 -16.03 -1.66 4.35
CA SER A 96 -16.14 -3.07 4.73
C SER A 96 -16.14 -4.01 3.51
N GLU A 97 -16.85 -3.66 2.44
CA GLU A 97 -16.82 -4.41 1.18
C GLU A 97 -15.43 -4.39 0.54
N ASN A 98 -14.76 -3.24 0.51
CA ASN A 98 -13.41 -3.10 0.00
C ASN A 98 -12.40 -3.93 0.80
N GLU A 99 -12.53 -4.05 2.12
CA GLU A 99 -11.68 -4.95 2.92
C GLU A 99 -11.85 -6.42 2.54
N SER A 100 -13.08 -6.85 2.23
CA SER A 100 -13.35 -8.21 1.73
C SER A 100 -12.68 -8.43 0.36
N ASN A 101 -12.82 -7.47 -0.55
CA ASN A 101 -12.20 -7.52 -1.87
C ASN A 101 -10.67 -7.51 -1.77
N GLU A 102 -10.09 -6.71 -0.87
CA GLU A 102 -8.64 -6.70 -0.62
C GLU A 102 -8.15 -8.07 -0.15
N ARG A 103 -8.90 -8.75 0.72
CA ARG A 103 -8.56 -10.11 1.15
C ARG A 103 -8.57 -11.09 -0.02
N GLN A 104 -9.58 -11.03 -0.89
CA GLN A 104 -9.64 -11.90 -2.07
C GLN A 104 -8.45 -11.67 -3.02
N ILE A 105 -8.11 -10.41 -3.27
CA ILE A 105 -6.92 -10.04 -4.04
C ILE A 105 -5.65 -10.57 -3.37
N ASN A 106 -5.53 -10.41 -2.04
CA ASN A 106 -4.36 -10.90 -1.32
C ASN A 106 -4.22 -12.42 -1.40
N ILE A 107 -5.32 -13.18 -1.30
CA ILE A 107 -5.35 -14.63 -1.49
C ILE A 107 -4.85 -15.01 -2.89
N ALA A 108 -5.33 -14.33 -3.94
CA ALA A 108 -4.85 -14.57 -5.30
C ALA A 108 -3.33 -14.33 -5.45
N ARG A 109 -2.77 -13.39 -4.68
CA ARG A 109 -1.34 -13.06 -4.68
C ARG A 109 -0.48 -14.02 -3.85
N GLU A 110 -1.06 -14.86 -2.99
CA GLU A 110 -0.31 -15.74 -2.08
C GLU A 110 0.62 -16.71 -2.81
N CYS A 111 0.22 -17.17 -3.99
CA CYS A 111 1.03 -18.05 -4.84
C CYS A 111 2.43 -17.46 -5.15
N TYR A 112 2.53 -16.14 -5.28
CA TYR A 112 3.76 -15.41 -5.59
C TYR A 112 4.53 -14.95 -4.34
N LEU A 113 3.92 -15.00 -3.16
CA LEU A 113 4.51 -14.53 -1.90
C LEU A 113 5.79 -15.29 -1.55
N SER A 114 5.79 -16.62 -1.76
CA SER A 114 6.96 -17.46 -1.47
C SER A 114 8.18 -17.09 -2.32
N LEU A 115 7.95 -16.69 -3.57
CA LEU A 115 8.98 -16.23 -4.49
C LEU A 115 9.54 -14.87 -4.04
N ALA A 116 8.66 -13.93 -3.69
CA ALA A 116 9.04 -12.61 -3.20
C ALA A 116 9.85 -12.67 -1.90
N LYS A 117 9.48 -13.56 -0.97
CA LYS A 117 10.21 -13.85 0.28
C LYS A 117 11.66 -14.25 0.01
N ARG A 118 11.84 -15.21 -0.90
CA ARG A 118 13.17 -15.70 -1.30
C ARG A 118 13.99 -14.61 -2.01
N GLY A 119 13.35 -13.85 -2.90
CA GLY A 119 13.98 -12.72 -3.58
C GLY A 119 14.47 -11.64 -2.61
N SER A 120 13.65 -11.28 -1.62
CA SER A 120 14.05 -10.32 -0.58
C SER A 120 15.25 -10.83 0.22
N LEU A 121 15.20 -12.08 0.69
CA LEU A 121 16.31 -12.71 1.41
C LEU A 121 17.62 -12.70 0.58
N LEU A 122 17.53 -13.04 -0.71
CA LEU A 122 18.68 -13.04 -1.61
C LEU A 122 19.31 -11.65 -1.76
N TYR A 123 18.50 -10.60 -1.90
CA TYR A 123 19.01 -9.23 -1.95
C TYR A 123 19.79 -8.86 -0.68
N PHE A 124 19.26 -9.18 0.50
CA PHE A 124 19.95 -8.87 1.75
C PHE A 124 21.25 -9.66 1.92
N LEU A 125 21.31 -10.91 1.45
CA LEU A 125 22.56 -11.67 1.38
C LEU A 125 23.58 -11.01 0.46
N ILE A 126 23.17 -10.60 -0.75
CA ILE A 126 24.05 -9.89 -1.69
C ILE A 126 24.53 -8.57 -1.08
N ASN A 127 23.63 -7.81 -0.47
CA ASN A 127 23.98 -6.56 0.20
C ASN A 127 24.98 -6.78 1.35
N TYR A 128 24.90 -7.93 2.03
CA TYR A 128 25.86 -8.31 3.07
C TYR A 128 27.27 -8.56 2.51
N LEU A 129 27.41 -9.01 1.26
CA LEU A 129 28.72 -9.24 0.62
C LEU A 129 29.55 -7.96 0.50
N SER A 130 28.91 -6.78 0.43
CA SER A 130 29.61 -5.48 0.46
C SER A 130 30.49 -5.29 1.70
N ARG A 131 30.19 -6.00 2.80
CA ARG A 131 31.00 -5.99 4.03
C ARG A 131 32.30 -6.78 3.89
N LEU A 132 32.35 -7.75 2.98
CA LEU A 132 33.57 -8.53 2.70
C LEU A 132 34.48 -7.77 1.74
N ASN A 133 33.91 -7.20 0.68
CA ASN A 133 34.64 -6.36 -0.27
C ASN A 133 33.70 -5.30 -0.86
N VAL A 134 34.15 -4.05 -0.86
CA VAL A 134 33.41 -2.88 -1.37
C VAL A 134 33.01 -3.04 -2.84
N MET A 135 33.74 -3.84 -3.61
CA MET A 135 33.41 -4.13 -5.02
C MET A 135 32.10 -4.93 -5.18
N TYR A 136 31.63 -5.64 -4.16
CA TYR A 136 30.36 -6.38 -4.18
C TYR A 136 29.17 -5.53 -3.73
N GLN A 137 29.19 -4.23 -4.03
CA GLN A 137 28.07 -3.33 -3.77
C GLN A 137 27.16 -3.23 -5.01
N PHE A 138 25.92 -3.68 -4.85
CA PHE A 138 24.93 -3.68 -5.91
C PHE A 138 23.77 -2.75 -5.57
N SER A 139 23.24 -2.06 -6.59
CA SER A 139 22.04 -1.24 -6.42
C SER A 139 20.79 -2.10 -6.34
N LEU A 140 19.77 -1.63 -5.61
CA LEU A 140 18.46 -2.29 -5.59
C LEU A 140 17.87 -2.38 -7.00
N THR A 141 18.00 -1.31 -7.79
CA THR A 141 17.48 -1.24 -9.15
C THR A 141 18.09 -2.31 -10.06
N TRP A 142 19.40 -2.59 -9.90
CA TRP A 142 20.05 -3.67 -10.62
C TRP A 142 19.46 -5.02 -10.21
N PHE A 143 19.33 -5.27 -8.90
CA PHE A 143 18.76 -6.51 -8.38
C PHE A 143 17.34 -6.76 -8.88
N GLN A 144 16.46 -5.75 -8.80
CA GLN A 144 15.07 -5.85 -9.26
C GLN A 144 14.99 -6.17 -10.77
N ARG A 145 15.83 -5.54 -11.59
CA ARG A 145 15.90 -5.83 -13.03
C ARG A 145 16.34 -7.26 -13.29
N THR A 146 17.44 -7.70 -12.68
CA THR A 146 17.94 -9.07 -12.83
C THR A 146 16.93 -10.10 -12.36
N PHE A 147 16.28 -9.85 -11.22
CA PHE A 147 15.23 -10.71 -10.68
C PHE A 147 14.06 -10.86 -11.65
N LEU A 148 13.59 -9.77 -12.27
CA LEU A 148 12.54 -9.81 -13.28
C LEU A 148 12.98 -10.51 -14.57
N SER A 149 14.19 -10.24 -15.06
CA SER A 149 14.72 -10.92 -16.25
C SER A 149 14.74 -12.44 -16.07
N CYS A 150 15.15 -12.94 -14.91
CA CYS A 150 15.15 -14.38 -14.61
C CYS A 150 13.75 -15.01 -14.65
N ILE A 151 12.71 -14.25 -14.30
CA ILE A 151 11.32 -14.71 -14.35
C ILE A 151 10.84 -14.77 -15.81
N LEU A 152 11.08 -13.71 -16.58
CA LEU A 152 10.69 -13.61 -17.98
C LEU A 152 11.40 -14.66 -18.86
N ASP A 153 12.69 -14.90 -18.63
CA ASP A 153 13.46 -15.91 -19.38
C ASP A 153 12.90 -17.32 -19.15
N ARG A 154 12.42 -17.63 -17.95
CA ARG A 154 11.76 -18.91 -17.66
C ARG A 154 10.48 -19.08 -18.47
N ASP A 155 9.71 -18.02 -18.67
CA ASP A 155 8.45 -18.09 -19.41
C ASP A 155 8.70 -18.25 -20.91
N THR A 156 9.73 -17.62 -21.46
CA THR A 156 10.15 -17.86 -22.84
C THR A 156 10.62 -19.32 -23.03
N ALA A 157 11.43 -19.84 -22.12
CA ALA A 157 11.87 -21.24 -22.17
C ALA A 157 10.70 -22.23 -22.05
N ARG A 158 9.69 -21.95 -21.22
CA ARG A 158 8.47 -22.77 -21.11
C ARG A 158 7.61 -22.71 -22.36
N ARG A 159 7.39 -21.52 -22.93
CA ARG A 159 6.59 -21.34 -24.17
C ARG A 159 7.25 -21.95 -25.41
N MET A 160 8.59 -22.04 -25.44
CA MET A 160 9.32 -22.72 -26.52
C MET A 160 9.34 -24.24 -26.39
N SER A 161 8.94 -24.78 -25.23
CA SER A 161 8.88 -26.22 -24.95
C SER A 161 7.47 -26.84 -25.08
N MET A 162 6.46 -26.04 -25.45
CA MET A 162 5.11 -26.47 -25.86
C MET A 162 4.95 -26.31 -27.37
#